data_AF-A0A7M1BA26-F1
#
_entry.id   AF-A0A7M1BA26-F1
#
_cell.length_a   1.000
_cell.length_b   1.000
_cell.length_c   1.000
_cell.angle_alpha   90.00
_cell.angle_beta   90.00
_cell.angle_gamma   90.00
#
_symmetry.space_group_name_H-M   'P 1'
#
loop_
_entity.id
_entity.type
_entity.pdbx_description
1 polymer ?
#
loop_
_entity_poly.entity_id
_entity_poly.type
_entity_poly.pdbx_seq_one_letter_code
_entity_poly.pdbx_strand_id
1 'polypeptide(L)'
;MAHLIMKYGLSIGIGLLLLLNSGCSSPKQLSFSEKLQQQKIYYSSLSEEEQIKAVKEQWWRIGFIKNPTYRVQKTALDISPHAIEDIDHPTKEIQILAVRKIMKDGSFNTALTKLINSFSEEAQIEAVKHNPQIIQYIPYPSPKVQLAAVKVNPFVVKNIINATDEAKQEAVKLNPRVAKFLR
;
A
#
# COMPACT_ATOMS: atom_id res chain seq x y z
N MET A 1 18.20 -1.54 0.60
CA MET A 1 18.92 -2.71 1.15
C MET A 1 18.97 -2.67 2.69
N ALA A 2 19.48 -1.61 3.33
CA ALA A 2 19.50 -1.49 4.80
C ALA A 2 18.10 -1.59 5.46
N HIS A 3 17.07 -1.01 4.85
CA HIS A 3 15.69 -1.05 5.35
C HIS A 3 15.08 -2.47 5.34
N LEU A 4 15.53 -3.33 4.44
CA LEU A 4 15.09 -4.73 4.32
C LEU A 4 15.81 -5.59 5.37
N ILE A 5 17.11 -5.34 5.58
CA ILE A 5 17.92 -6.03 6.59
C ILE A 5 17.43 -5.68 8.01
N MET A 6 16.96 -4.46 8.28
CA MET A 6 16.37 -4.13 9.60
C MET A 6 14.97 -4.72 9.82
N LYS A 7 14.14 -4.87 8.77
CA LYS A 7 12.82 -5.54 8.90
C LYS A 7 12.94 -7.02 9.27
N TYR A 8 14.01 -7.67 8.82
CA TYR A 8 14.18 -9.13 8.90
C TYR A 8 15.40 -9.60 9.71
N GLY A 9 16.26 -8.68 10.12
CA GLY A 9 17.45 -8.93 10.91
C GLY A 9 17.13 -8.90 12.40
N LEU A 10 17.14 -10.09 13.00
CA LEU A 10 17.31 -10.38 14.43
C LEU A 10 17.02 -9.20 15.40
N SER A 11 15.75 -9.04 15.76
CA SER A 11 15.46 -8.66 17.15
C SER A 11 15.75 -9.90 18.00
N ILE A 12 16.96 -9.93 18.56
CA ILE A 12 17.25 -10.69 19.78
C ILE A 12 16.35 -10.06 20.84
N GLY A 13 15.15 -10.61 21.03
CA GLY A 13 14.16 -9.97 21.90
C GLY A 13 12.70 -10.32 21.65
N ILE A 14 12.37 -11.28 20.78
CA ILE A 14 11.05 -11.91 20.89
C ILE A 14 11.21 -13.01 21.94
N GLY A 15 10.85 -12.68 23.17
CA GLY A 15 10.48 -13.66 24.19
C GLY A 15 9.28 -14.46 23.67
N LEU A 16 9.55 -15.42 22.81
CA LEU A 16 8.61 -16.48 22.46
C LEU A 16 8.58 -17.39 23.69
N LEU A 17 7.80 -16.99 24.70
CA LEU A 17 7.57 -17.77 25.91
C LEU A 17 6.66 -18.96 25.55
N LEU A 18 7.16 -19.90 24.75
CA LEU A 18 6.61 -21.25 24.68
C LEU A 18 7.23 -22.05 25.82
N LEU A 19 6.75 -21.82 27.04
CA LEU A 19 6.91 -22.82 28.09
C LEU A 19 5.98 -23.99 27.73
N LEU A 20 6.58 -25.11 27.33
CA LEU A 20 6.34 -26.46 27.86
C LEU A 20 6.96 -27.48 26.89
N ASN A 21 8.21 -27.86 27.17
CA ASN A 21 8.55 -29.27 27.17
C ASN A 21 9.82 -29.49 28.00
N SER A 22 9.61 -30.05 29.18
CA SER A 22 10.59 -30.69 30.03
C SER A 22 11.20 -31.87 29.27
N GLY A 23 12.35 -31.63 28.65
CA GLY A 23 13.17 -32.67 28.04
C GLY A 23 14.39 -32.04 27.41
N CYS A 24 15.58 -32.48 27.84
CA CYS A 24 16.89 -32.10 27.29
C CYS A 24 16.90 -32.28 25.76
N SER A 25 16.56 -31.23 25.03
CA SER A 25 16.71 -31.13 23.58
C SER A 25 17.29 -29.74 23.34
N SER A 26 18.44 -29.68 22.66
CA SER A 26 18.99 -28.39 22.21
C SER A 26 17.89 -27.61 21.47
N PRO A 27 17.74 -26.30 21.70
CA PRO A 27 16.67 -25.54 21.07
C PRO A 27 16.80 -25.69 19.55
N LYS A 28 15.76 -26.28 18.94
CA LYS A 28 15.70 -26.55 17.50
C LYS A 28 15.94 -25.23 16.76
N GLN A 29 17.06 -25.13 16.04
CA GLN A 29 17.38 -23.93 15.26
C GLN A 29 16.39 -23.82 14.11
N LEU A 30 15.44 -22.90 14.23
CA LEU A 30 14.48 -22.61 13.17
C LEU A 30 15.17 -21.92 11.99
N SER A 31 14.83 -22.35 10.79
CA SER A 31 15.13 -21.63 9.55
C SER A 31 14.47 -20.25 9.53
N PHE A 32 14.94 -19.38 8.63
CA PHE A 32 14.40 -18.03 8.49
C PHE A 32 12.91 -18.02 8.14
N SER A 33 12.47 -18.90 7.23
CA SER A 33 11.06 -19.04 6.83
C SER A 33 10.17 -19.51 7.98
N GLU A 34 10.65 -20.47 8.79
CA GLU A 34 9.93 -20.92 9.99
C GLU A 34 9.76 -19.82 11.02
N LYS A 35 10.79 -18.97 11.23
CA LYS A 35 10.70 -17.81 12.12
C LYS A 35 9.63 -16.81 11.65
N LEU A 36 9.60 -16.50 10.35
CA LEU A 36 8.57 -15.63 9.79
C LEU A 36 7.17 -16.23 9.94
N GLN A 37 7.03 -17.54 9.72
CA GLN A 37 5.76 -18.22 9.86
C GLN A 37 5.25 -18.18 11.32
N GLN A 38 6.14 -18.40 12.29
CA GLN A 38 5.80 -18.29 13.70
C GLN A 38 5.40 -16.86 14.10
N GLN A 39 6.09 -15.84 13.58
CA GLN A 39 5.69 -14.45 13.80
C GLN A 39 4.30 -14.17 13.24
N LYS A 40 4.00 -14.64 12.02
CA LYS A 40 2.66 -14.49 11.42
C LYS A 40 1.57 -15.12 12.29
N ILE A 41 1.80 -16.35 12.76
CA ILE A 41 0.86 -17.05 13.65
C ILE A 41 0.68 -16.27 14.95
N TYR A 42 1.77 -15.86 15.58
CA TYR A 42 1.75 -15.15 16.85
C TYR A 42 1.00 -13.82 16.74
N TYR A 43 1.43 -12.90 15.86
CA TYR A 43 0.82 -11.56 15.76
C TYR A 43 -0.64 -11.61 15.30
N SER A 44 -1.01 -12.57 14.45
CA SER A 44 -2.41 -12.74 14.04
C SER A 44 -3.31 -13.28 15.16
N SER A 45 -2.74 -13.93 16.18
CA SER A 45 -3.50 -14.47 17.32
C SER A 45 -3.74 -13.46 18.45
N LEU A 46 -3.03 -12.33 18.43
CA LEU A 46 -3.16 -11.27 19.43
C LEU A 46 -4.51 -10.55 19.35
N SER A 47 -4.95 -9.99 20.48
CA SER A 47 -6.09 -9.08 20.51
C SER A 47 -5.83 -7.80 19.71
N GLU A 48 -6.89 -7.09 19.30
CA GLU A 48 -6.75 -5.84 18.54
C GLU A 48 -5.87 -4.81 19.25
N GLU A 49 -5.99 -4.67 20.58
CA GLU A 49 -5.19 -3.70 21.35
C GLU A 49 -3.71 -4.11 21.45
N GLU A 50 -3.42 -5.41 21.54
CA GLU A 50 -2.04 -5.93 21.50
C GLU A 50 -1.42 -5.77 20.12
N GLN A 51 -2.19 -5.99 19.05
CA GLN A 51 -1.79 -5.70 17.68
C GLN A 51 -1.46 -4.21 17.49
N ILE A 52 -2.31 -3.31 18.00
CA ILE A 52 -2.07 -1.86 18.00
C ILE A 52 -0.77 -1.53 18.75
N LYS A 53 -0.54 -2.12 19.93
CA LYS A 53 0.70 -1.91 20.69
C LYS A 53 1.92 -2.39 19.89
N ALA A 54 1.85 -3.58 19.30
CA ALA A 54 2.91 -4.14 18.48
C ALA A 54 3.27 -3.22 17.31
N VAL A 55 2.26 -2.72 16.59
CA VAL A 55 2.42 -1.78 15.47
C VAL A 55 2.95 -0.42 15.92
N LYS A 56 2.53 0.08 17.09
CA LYS A 56 3.07 1.32 17.69
C LYS A 56 4.56 1.23 18.02
N GLU A 57 5.00 0.07 18.50
CA GLU A 57 6.42 -0.17 18.74
C GLU A 57 7.21 -0.24 17.44
N GLN A 58 6.72 -0.98 16.44
CA GLN A 58 7.33 -1.08 15.12
C GLN A 58 6.26 -1.26 14.03
N TRP A 59 6.05 -0.26 13.19
CA TRP A 59 4.95 -0.24 12.21
C TRP A 59 4.98 -1.43 11.25
N TRP A 60 6.17 -1.92 10.88
CA TRP A 60 6.33 -3.02 9.92
C TRP A 60 5.86 -4.37 10.45
N ARG A 61 5.57 -4.48 11.76
CA ARG A 61 4.93 -5.67 12.34
C ARG A 61 3.52 -5.90 11.80
N ILE A 62 2.91 -4.88 11.18
CA ILE A 62 1.64 -5.02 10.46
C ILE A 62 1.68 -6.14 9.41
N GLY A 63 2.83 -6.37 8.77
CA GLY A 63 3.02 -7.44 7.78
C GLY A 63 2.98 -8.86 8.34
N PHE A 64 2.94 -9.01 9.66
CA PHE A 64 2.73 -10.30 10.32
C PHE A 64 1.27 -10.52 10.76
N ILE A 65 0.42 -9.51 10.67
CA ILE A 65 -0.98 -9.58 11.09
C ILE A 65 -1.81 -9.93 9.86
N LYS A 66 -2.49 -11.08 9.89
CA LYS A 66 -3.44 -11.47 8.85
C LYS A 66 -4.75 -10.71 9.03
N ASN A 67 -5.28 -10.14 7.95
CA ASN A 67 -6.53 -9.38 7.94
C ASN A 67 -6.65 -8.38 9.12
N PRO A 68 -5.68 -7.47 9.33
CA PRO A 68 -5.71 -6.50 10.42
C PRO A 68 -6.98 -5.65 10.33
N THR A 69 -7.55 -5.29 11.48
CA THR A 69 -8.73 -4.42 11.51
C THR A 69 -8.41 -3.01 11.00
N TYR A 70 -9.44 -2.24 10.66
CA TYR A 70 -9.27 -0.84 10.28
C TYR A 70 -8.44 -0.04 11.30
N ARG A 71 -8.66 -0.24 12.61
CA ARG A 71 -7.92 0.48 13.67
C ARG A 71 -6.44 0.15 13.65
N VAL A 72 -6.10 -1.13 13.47
CA VAL A 72 -4.71 -1.60 13.39
C VAL A 72 -4.03 -1.07 12.12
N GLN A 73 -4.71 -1.19 10.97
CA GLN A 73 -4.26 -0.64 9.68
C GLN A 73 -3.98 0.86 9.76
N LYS A 74 -4.95 1.63 10.30
CA LYS A 74 -4.85 3.08 10.45
C LYS A 74 -3.69 3.47 11.36
N THR A 75 -3.51 2.75 12.47
CA THR A 75 -2.40 2.99 13.40
C THR A 75 -1.05 2.83 12.71
N ALA A 76 -0.86 1.76 11.94
CA ALA A 76 0.37 1.53 11.19
C ALA A 76 0.65 2.68 10.21
N LEU A 77 -0.39 3.09 9.48
CA LEU A 77 -0.32 4.15 8.48
C LEU A 77 -0.08 5.54 9.09
N ASP A 78 -0.59 5.79 10.29
CA ASP A 78 -0.34 7.04 11.03
C ASP A 78 1.11 7.17 11.47
N ILE A 79 1.80 6.06 11.74
CA ILE A 79 3.23 6.02 12.09
C ILE A 79 4.08 6.11 10.83
N SER A 80 3.74 5.34 9.79
CA SER A 80 4.46 5.37 8.51
C SER A 80 3.50 5.14 7.34
N PRO A 81 3.42 6.08 6.38
CA PRO A 81 2.63 5.87 5.16
C PRO A 81 3.09 4.65 4.35
N HIS A 82 4.36 4.22 4.50
CA HIS A 82 4.90 3.02 3.86
C HIS A 82 4.33 1.70 4.41
N ALA A 83 3.63 1.73 5.55
CA ALA A 83 2.96 0.56 6.09
C ALA A 83 1.96 -0.05 5.10
N ILE A 84 1.40 0.75 4.18
CA ILE A 84 0.46 0.27 3.15
C ILE A 84 1.04 -0.84 2.27
N GLU A 85 2.37 -0.91 2.11
CA GLU A 85 3.04 -1.98 1.34
C GLU A 85 2.93 -3.35 2.03
N ASP A 86 2.79 -3.37 3.35
CA ASP A 86 2.79 -4.59 4.17
C ASP A 86 1.39 -4.91 4.75
N ILE A 87 0.38 -4.04 4.55
CA ILE A 87 -0.98 -4.28 5.04
C ILE A 87 -1.65 -5.38 4.21
N ASP A 88 -2.03 -6.45 4.89
CA ASP A 88 -2.91 -7.48 4.33
C ASP A 88 -4.33 -6.93 4.16
N HIS A 89 -4.88 -7.01 2.94
CA HIS A 89 -6.22 -6.53 2.57
C HIS A 89 -6.56 -5.10 3.10
N PRO A 90 -5.87 -4.05 2.61
CA PRO A 90 -6.14 -2.69 3.06
C PRO A 90 -7.56 -2.27 2.66
N THR A 91 -8.32 -1.76 3.63
CA THR A 91 -9.67 -1.24 3.38
C THR A 91 -9.63 -0.06 2.39
N LYS A 92 -10.75 0.20 1.70
CA LYS A 92 -10.86 1.33 0.76
C LYS A 92 -10.46 2.65 1.42
N GLU A 93 -10.91 2.87 2.65
CA GLU A 93 -10.61 4.05 3.44
C GLU A 93 -9.12 4.18 3.74
N ILE A 94 -8.44 3.06 4.01
CA ILE A 94 -6.99 3.01 4.25
C ILE A 94 -6.21 3.26 2.97
N GLN A 95 -6.64 2.74 1.82
CA GLN A 95 -6.04 3.03 0.52
C GLN A 95 -6.12 4.54 0.19
N ILE A 96 -7.28 5.16 0.39
CA ILE A 96 -7.48 6.61 0.20
C ILE A 96 -6.60 7.41 1.17
N LEU A 97 -6.57 7.02 2.44
CA LEU A 97 -5.74 7.69 3.45
C LEU A 97 -4.25 7.58 3.12
N ALA A 98 -3.81 6.43 2.59
CA ALA A 98 -2.43 6.22 2.16
C ALA A 98 -2.06 7.16 1.00
N VAL A 99 -2.92 7.27 -0.02
CA VAL A 99 -2.75 8.24 -1.12
C VAL A 99 -2.54 9.65 -0.57
N ARG A 100 -3.44 10.12 0.31
CA ARG A 100 -3.38 11.48 0.88
C ARG A 100 -2.11 11.73 1.68
N LYS A 101 -1.69 10.77 2.51
CA LYS A 101 -0.49 10.89 3.33
C LYS A 101 0.78 10.86 2.48
N ILE A 102 0.85 9.95 1.52
CA ILE A 102 2.03 9.79 0.65
C ILE A 102 2.22 11.02 -0.26
N MET A 103 1.12 11.61 -0.75
CA MET A 103 1.16 12.68 -1.75
C MET A 103 1.04 14.09 -1.16
N LYS A 104 0.97 14.25 0.17
CA LYS A 104 0.71 15.52 0.87
C LYS A 104 1.69 16.64 0.50
N ASP A 105 2.96 16.31 0.30
CA ASP A 105 4.02 17.31 0.11
C ASP A 105 4.49 17.40 -1.36
N GLY A 106 3.67 16.93 -2.31
CA GLY A 106 4.02 16.91 -3.73
C GLY A 106 5.16 15.94 -4.10
N SER A 107 5.70 15.23 -3.12
CA SER A 107 6.74 14.22 -3.32
C SER A 107 6.17 13.02 -4.05
N PHE A 108 6.70 12.76 -5.25
CA PHE A 108 6.39 11.57 -6.02
C PHE A 108 6.98 10.35 -5.32
N ASN A 109 6.13 9.42 -4.87
CA ASN A 109 6.56 8.24 -4.13
C ASN A 109 6.41 6.97 -4.99
N THR A 110 7.52 6.26 -5.15
CA THR A 110 7.61 5.01 -5.92
C THR A 110 6.88 3.83 -5.26
N ALA A 111 6.54 3.91 -3.97
CA ALA A 111 5.71 2.93 -3.31
C ALA A 111 4.30 2.91 -3.91
N LEU A 112 3.70 4.09 -4.09
CA LEU A 112 2.34 4.21 -4.59
C LEU A 112 2.22 3.72 -6.03
N THR A 113 3.23 3.95 -6.87
CA THR A 113 3.19 3.51 -8.28
C THR A 113 3.11 2.00 -8.45
N LYS A 114 3.62 1.23 -7.49
CA LYS A 114 3.54 -0.24 -7.50
C LYS A 114 2.20 -0.77 -6.99
N LEU A 115 1.57 -0.03 -6.09
CA LEU A 115 0.36 -0.46 -5.39
C LEU A 115 -0.92 0.04 -6.08
N ILE A 116 -0.88 1.18 -6.76
CA ILE A 116 -2.09 1.88 -7.20
C ILE A 116 -2.99 1.04 -8.11
N ASN A 117 -2.42 0.12 -8.88
CA ASN A 117 -3.20 -0.78 -9.73
C ASN A 117 -4.11 -1.73 -8.93
N SER A 118 -3.73 -2.14 -7.71
CA SER A 118 -4.55 -3.01 -6.86
C SER A 118 -5.52 -2.24 -5.96
N PHE A 119 -5.46 -0.91 -5.96
CA PHE A 119 -6.36 -0.08 -5.16
C PHE A 119 -7.75 -0.02 -5.78
N SER A 120 -8.74 0.29 -4.94
CA SER A 120 -10.11 0.58 -5.35
C SER A 120 -10.19 1.76 -6.33
N GLU A 121 -11.24 1.76 -7.17
CA GLU A 121 -11.51 2.84 -8.14
C GLU A 121 -11.48 4.22 -7.48
N GLU A 122 -12.03 4.36 -6.28
CA GLU A 122 -12.07 5.62 -5.54
C GLU A 122 -10.70 6.08 -5.05
N ALA A 123 -9.86 5.15 -4.60
CA ALA A 123 -8.48 5.46 -4.24
C ALA A 123 -7.63 5.80 -5.48
N GLN A 124 -7.88 5.14 -6.62
CA GLN A 124 -7.28 5.51 -7.90
C GLN A 124 -7.69 6.91 -8.36
N ILE A 125 -8.98 7.25 -8.24
CA ILE A 125 -9.51 8.58 -8.51
C ILE A 125 -8.85 9.63 -7.60
N GLU A 126 -8.70 9.34 -6.30
CA GLU A 126 -8.00 10.23 -5.38
C GLU A 126 -6.55 10.45 -5.81
N ALA A 127 -5.84 9.40 -6.21
CA ALA A 127 -4.45 9.49 -6.63
C ALA A 127 -4.26 10.34 -7.89
N VAL A 128 -5.11 10.15 -8.91
CA VAL A 128 -5.02 10.95 -10.15
C VAL A 128 -5.49 12.40 -9.94
N LYS A 129 -6.31 12.68 -8.94
CA LYS A 129 -6.64 14.06 -8.52
C LYS A 129 -5.44 14.79 -7.93
N HIS A 130 -4.60 14.08 -7.16
CA HIS A 130 -3.36 14.65 -6.64
C HIS A 130 -2.27 14.75 -7.71
N ASN A 131 -2.08 13.72 -8.53
CA ASN A 131 -1.14 13.73 -9.64
C ASN A 131 -1.70 12.93 -10.84
N PRO A 132 -2.15 13.59 -11.91
CA PRO A 132 -2.76 12.92 -13.05
C PRO A 132 -1.78 12.04 -13.83
N GLN A 133 -0.46 12.20 -13.66
CA GLN A 133 0.55 11.31 -14.25
C GLN A 133 0.51 9.89 -13.66
N ILE A 134 -0.09 9.71 -12.47
CA ILE A 134 -0.21 8.38 -11.85
C ILE A 134 -0.98 7.40 -12.73
N ILE A 135 -1.87 7.90 -13.59
CA ILE A 135 -2.68 7.05 -14.46
C ILE A 135 -1.84 6.12 -15.34
N GLN A 136 -0.59 6.48 -15.66
CA GLN A 136 0.32 5.63 -16.44
C GLN A 136 0.72 4.33 -15.70
N TYR A 137 0.52 4.27 -14.39
CA TYR A 137 0.78 3.09 -13.55
C TYR A 137 -0.48 2.26 -13.27
N ILE A 138 -1.60 2.60 -13.89
CA ILE A 138 -2.86 1.84 -13.83
C ILE A 138 -3.07 1.28 -15.23
N PRO A 139 -2.69 0.01 -15.54
CA PRO A 139 -2.75 -0.54 -16.90
C PRO A 139 -4.14 -0.56 -17.52
N TYR A 140 -5.18 -0.72 -16.71
CA TYR A 140 -6.58 -0.76 -17.14
C TYR A 140 -7.43 0.21 -16.30
N PRO A 141 -7.21 1.53 -16.43
CA PRO A 141 -7.93 2.51 -15.62
C PRO A 141 -9.38 2.56 -16.09
N SER A 142 -10.33 2.54 -15.14
CA SER A 142 -11.74 2.63 -15.48
C SER A 142 -12.06 3.96 -16.18
N PRO A 143 -13.16 4.05 -16.95
CA PRO A 143 -13.58 5.31 -17.56
C PRO A 143 -13.67 6.47 -16.56
N LYS A 144 -14.10 6.21 -15.32
CA LYS A 144 -14.16 7.23 -14.26
C LYS A 144 -12.77 7.72 -13.84
N VAL A 145 -11.80 6.81 -13.69
CA VAL A 145 -10.40 7.16 -13.37
C VAL A 145 -9.77 7.96 -14.51
N GLN A 146 -10.00 7.56 -15.76
CA GLN A 146 -9.54 8.28 -16.94
C GLN A 146 -10.08 9.71 -16.99
N LEU A 147 -11.40 9.87 -16.83
CA LEU A 147 -12.04 11.18 -16.80
C LEU A 147 -11.55 12.04 -15.63
N ALA A 148 -11.34 11.45 -14.46
CA ALA A 148 -10.79 12.17 -13.30
C ALA A 148 -9.39 12.71 -13.59
N ALA A 149 -8.50 11.91 -14.19
CA ALA A 149 -7.15 12.35 -14.56
C ALA A 149 -7.16 13.44 -15.64
N VAL A 150 -7.98 13.26 -16.69
CA VAL A 150 -8.12 14.22 -17.80
C VAL A 150 -8.64 15.57 -17.34
N LYS A 151 -9.60 15.60 -16.40
CA LYS A 151 -10.13 16.83 -15.81
C LYS A 151 -9.07 17.64 -15.06
N VAL A 152 -8.05 16.98 -14.52
CA VAL A 152 -6.94 17.65 -13.82
C VAL A 152 -5.88 18.11 -14.83
N ASN A 153 -5.51 17.25 -15.78
CA ASN A 153 -4.60 17.61 -16.86
C ASN A 153 -4.97 16.87 -18.14
N PRO A 154 -5.53 17.55 -19.16
CA PRO A 154 -6.01 16.89 -20.36
C PRO A 154 -4.89 16.28 -21.21
N PHE A 155 -3.63 16.71 -21.05
CA PHE A 155 -2.50 16.13 -21.78
C PHE A 155 -2.13 14.71 -21.32
N VAL A 156 -2.61 14.24 -20.17
CA VAL A 156 -2.32 12.86 -19.71
C VAL A 156 -3.03 11.81 -20.54
N VAL A 157 -4.07 12.18 -21.31
CA VAL A 157 -4.81 11.26 -22.16
C VAL A 157 -3.91 10.48 -23.13
N LYS A 158 -2.82 11.10 -23.59
CA LYS A 158 -1.83 10.47 -24.48
C LYS A 158 -1.05 9.33 -23.82
N ASN A 159 -1.03 9.29 -22.48
CA ASN A 159 -0.35 8.30 -21.66
C ASN A 159 -1.33 7.20 -21.16
N ILE A 160 -2.63 7.31 -21.44
CA ILE A 160 -3.63 6.34 -21.01
C ILE A 160 -3.67 5.20 -22.05
N ILE A 161 -3.30 4.00 -21.60
CA ILE A 161 -3.49 2.79 -22.40
C ILE A 161 -5.00 2.57 -22.58
N ASN A 162 -5.46 2.42 -23.83
CA ASN A 162 -6.87 2.28 -24.18
C ASN A 162 -7.75 3.42 -23.64
N ALA A 163 -7.32 4.67 -23.87
CA ALA A 163 -8.14 5.84 -23.57
C ALA A 163 -9.52 5.72 -24.22
N THR A 164 -10.57 5.86 -23.42
CA THR A 164 -11.97 5.89 -23.87
C THR A 164 -12.23 7.09 -24.78
N ASP A 165 -13.18 6.96 -25.71
CA ASP A 165 -13.53 8.07 -26.58
C ASP A 165 -14.12 9.24 -25.79
N GLU A 166 -14.84 8.97 -24.69
CA GLU A 166 -15.29 9.99 -23.76
C GLU A 166 -14.11 10.76 -23.14
N ALA A 167 -13.05 10.06 -22.69
CA ALA A 167 -11.87 10.72 -22.13
C ALA A 167 -11.09 11.52 -23.19
N LYS A 168 -10.99 11.02 -24.42
CA LYS A 168 -10.38 11.73 -25.55
C LYS A 168 -11.16 13.01 -25.89
N GLN A 169 -12.48 12.92 -26.02
CA GLN A 169 -13.34 14.06 -26.32
C GLN A 169 -13.28 15.11 -25.21
N GLU A 170 -13.36 14.69 -23.95
CA GLU A 170 -13.24 15.60 -22.81
C GLU A 170 -11.86 16.28 -22.79
N ALA A 171 -10.78 15.56 -23.12
CA ALA A 171 -9.44 16.14 -23.18
C ALA A 171 -9.32 17.21 -24.28
N VAL A 172 -9.87 16.98 -25.47
CA VAL A 172 -9.90 17.97 -26.57
C VAL A 172 -10.76 19.17 -26.21
N LYS A 173 -11.90 18.94 -25.56
CA LYS A 173 -12.78 20.00 -25.07
C LYS A 173 -12.08 20.90 -24.05
N LEU A 174 -11.35 20.31 -23.10
CA LEU A 174 -10.58 21.06 -22.11
C LEU A 174 -9.37 21.77 -22.73
N ASN A 175 -8.71 21.16 -23.72
CA ASN A 175 -7.61 21.79 -24.45
C ASN A 175 -7.52 21.24 -25.89
N PRO A 176 -7.93 22.04 -26.91
CA PRO A 176 -7.91 21.58 -28.30
C PRO A 176 -6.53 21.19 -28.83
N ARG A 177 -5.44 21.70 -28.22
CA ARG A 177 -4.06 21.30 -28.58
C ARG A 177 -3.77 19.83 -28.27
N VAL A 178 -4.60 19.19 -27.45
CA VAL A 178 -4.48 17.76 -27.15
C VAL A 178 -4.78 16.89 -28.37
N ALA A 179 -5.63 17.37 -29.29
CA ALA A 179 -6.03 16.62 -30.49
C ALA A 179 -4.82 16.12 -31.30
N LYS A 180 -3.71 16.88 -31.33
CA LYS A 180 -2.47 16.46 -32.04
C LYS A 180 -1.78 15.22 -31.44
N PHE A 181 -2.12 14.86 -30.21
CA PHE A 181 -1.57 13.69 -29.50
C PHE A 181 -2.53 12.50 -29.52
N LEU A 182 -3.75 12.69 -30.03
CA LEU A 182 -4.72 11.64 -30.21
C LEU A 182 -4.56 11.09 -31.63
N ARG A 183 -4.29 9.79 -31.74
CA ARG A 183 -4.30 9.07 -33.01
C ARG A 183 -5.66 8.43 -33.22
#